data_AF-A0A397S083-F1
#
_entry.id   AF-A0A397S083-F1
#
_cell.length_a   1.000
_cell.length_b   1.000
_cell.length_c   1.000
_cell.angle_alpha   90.00
_cell.angle_beta   90.00
_cell.angle_gamma   90.00
#
_symmetry.space_group_name_H-M   'P 1'
#
loop_
_entity.id
_entity.type
_entity.pdbx_description
1 polymer ?
#
loop_
_entity_poly.entity_id
_entity_poly.type
_entity_poly.pdbx_seq_one_letter_code
_entity_poly.pdbx_strand_id
1 'polypeptide(L)'
;MKKNRTEENEEFDEYGEIEPYQVDKFSKIPSGVIITFAKFWAAAAAVFFILIGGLDLGIDFSKETQDIYEDYAITIKAIILVSLFLAILLNYGIKHLAHLMNNRRNNTKKWMVLNLKGFFGFLAYLVYCIVTMIIMFVLVSLFSYYKLVPSFLDNGGIGIEPFSYGLGFILVDGVFLVIKNYLVKLYQYLRYRRMIQMV
;
A
#
# COMPACT_ATOMS: atom_id res chain seq x y z
N MET A 1 -52.62 -35.44 11.39
CA MET A 1 -51.66 -35.11 10.30
C MET A 1 -50.84 -33.88 10.68
N LYS A 2 -49.65 -34.07 11.25
CA LYS A 2 -48.54 -33.11 11.18
C LYS A 2 -47.27 -33.95 11.23
N LYS A 3 -46.71 -34.08 10.04
CA LYS A 3 -45.66 -34.98 9.60
C LYS A 3 -44.31 -34.43 10.07
N ASN A 4 -43.49 -35.32 10.63
CA ASN A 4 -42.03 -35.40 10.55
C ASN A 4 -41.37 -34.20 9.87
N ARG A 5 -40.93 -33.21 10.66
CA ARG A 5 -40.16 -32.06 10.16
C ARG A 5 -38.88 -31.82 10.97
N THR A 6 -38.57 -32.73 11.89
CA THR A 6 -37.40 -32.63 12.79
C THR A 6 -36.23 -33.49 12.32
N GLU A 7 -36.48 -34.57 11.56
CA GLU A 7 -35.41 -35.49 11.14
C GLU A 7 -34.70 -35.05 9.83
N GLU A 8 -35.34 -34.24 8.98
CA GLU A 8 -34.71 -33.74 7.73
C GLU A 8 -33.64 -32.66 7.97
N ASN A 9 -33.57 -32.05 9.15
CA ASN A 9 -32.60 -30.99 9.43
C ASN A 9 -31.32 -31.48 10.11
N GLU A 10 -31.29 -32.73 10.60
CA GLU A 10 -30.09 -33.30 11.25
C GLU A 10 -29.19 -34.04 10.24
N GLU A 11 -29.72 -34.46 9.09
CA GLU A 11 -28.94 -35.18 8.07
C GLU A 11 -28.10 -34.25 7.16
N PHE A 12 -28.31 -32.94 7.24
CA PHE A 12 -27.53 -31.94 6.47
C PHE A 12 -26.28 -31.41 7.20
N ASP A 13 -26.06 -31.78 8.46
CA ASP A 13 -24.92 -31.30 9.25
C ASP A 13 -23.82 -32.38 9.44
N GLU A 14 -23.93 -33.55 8.82
CA GLU A 14 -22.94 -34.65 8.97
C GLU A 14 -21.79 -34.61 7.93
N TYR A 15 -21.92 -33.79 6.88
CA TYR A 15 -20.78 -33.42 6.04
C TYR A 15 -20.32 -32.05 6.48
N GLY A 16 -19.55 -31.99 7.58
CA GLY A 16 -18.91 -30.76 8.04
C GLY A 16 -18.33 -30.03 6.84
N GLU A 17 -18.81 -28.80 6.57
CA GLU A 17 -18.50 -28.02 5.38
C GLU A 17 -17.01 -28.16 5.05
N ILE A 18 -16.68 -29.07 4.12
CA ILE A 18 -15.30 -29.21 3.67
C ILE A 18 -15.10 -28.00 2.78
N GLU A 19 -14.62 -26.90 3.37
CA GLU A 19 -14.19 -25.72 2.65
C GLU A 19 -13.17 -26.20 1.59
N PRO A 20 -13.53 -26.19 0.28
CA PRO A 20 -12.75 -26.90 -0.75
C PRO A 20 -11.39 -26.25 -1.03
N TYR A 21 -11.02 -25.24 -0.24
CA TYR A 21 -9.80 -24.43 -0.35
C TYR A 21 -8.91 -24.50 0.89
N GLN A 22 -9.18 -25.39 1.85
CA GLN A 22 -8.28 -25.62 3.00
C GLN A 22 -7.07 -26.51 2.66
N VAL A 23 -7.04 -27.07 1.45
CA VAL A 23 -5.91 -27.88 0.96
C VAL A 23 -4.69 -27.02 0.65
N ASP A 24 -4.88 -25.73 0.39
CA ASP A 24 -3.82 -24.85 -0.09
C ASP A 24 -3.15 -24.07 1.06
N LYS A 25 -1.85 -24.30 1.29
CA LYS A 25 -1.11 -23.70 2.41
C LYS A 25 -1.11 -22.16 2.39
N PHE A 26 -1.25 -21.57 1.21
CA PHE A 26 -1.32 -20.12 1.01
C PHE A 26 -2.70 -19.50 1.33
N SER A 27 -3.76 -20.33 1.38
CA SER A 27 -5.13 -19.92 1.75
C SER A 27 -5.26 -19.45 3.20
N LYS A 28 -4.37 -19.94 4.08
CA LYS A 28 -4.36 -19.60 5.51
C LYS A 28 -3.72 -18.25 5.82
N ILE A 29 -3.02 -17.64 4.86
CA ILE A 29 -2.31 -16.38 5.10
C ILE A 29 -3.33 -15.23 5.09
N PRO A 30 -3.34 -14.35 6.10
CA PRO A 30 -4.25 -13.23 6.13
C PRO A 30 -4.00 -12.29 4.94
N SER A 31 -5.07 -11.91 4.25
CA SER A 31 -5.02 -11.07 3.05
C SER A 31 -4.27 -9.75 3.26
N GLY A 32 -4.28 -9.21 4.49
CA GLY A 32 -3.52 -8.01 4.84
C GLY A 32 -2.02 -8.19 4.65
N VAL A 33 -1.47 -9.32 5.09
CA VAL A 33 -0.03 -9.62 4.98
C VAL A 33 0.39 -9.75 3.51
N ILE A 34 -0.43 -10.40 2.69
CA ILE A 34 -0.15 -10.53 1.25
C ILE A 34 -0.17 -9.16 0.57
N ILE A 35 -1.14 -8.30 0.89
CA ILE A 35 -1.25 -6.97 0.29
C ILE A 35 -0.11 -6.05 0.75
N THR A 36 0.25 -6.06 2.03
CA THR A 36 1.38 -5.25 2.53
C THR A 36 2.71 -5.74 1.97
N PHE A 37 2.89 -7.05 1.83
CA PHE A 37 4.06 -7.63 1.18
C PHE A 37 4.12 -7.27 -0.31
N ALA A 38 2.99 -7.26 -1.03
CA ALA A 38 2.97 -6.80 -2.41
C ALA A 38 3.33 -5.31 -2.54
N LYS A 39 2.85 -4.46 -1.60
CA LYS A 39 3.22 -3.04 -1.52
C LYS A 39 4.71 -2.83 -1.27
N PHE A 40 5.29 -3.61 -0.36
CA PHE A 40 6.73 -3.60 -0.10
C PHE A 40 7.54 -3.81 -1.37
N TRP A 41 7.26 -4.91 -2.08
CA TRP A 41 7.98 -5.26 -3.30
C TRP A 41 7.72 -4.27 -4.42
N ALA A 42 6.51 -3.72 -4.54
CA ALA A 42 6.24 -2.67 -5.52
C ALA A 42 7.03 -1.39 -5.25
N ALA A 43 7.15 -0.98 -3.99
CA ALA A 43 7.94 0.18 -3.59
C ALA A 43 9.44 -0.06 -3.83
N ALA A 44 9.96 -1.23 -3.45
CA ALA A 44 11.35 -1.60 -3.72
C ALA A 44 11.63 -1.68 -5.23
N ALA A 45 10.73 -2.30 -6.00
CA ALA A 45 10.86 -2.37 -7.47
C ALA A 45 10.84 -0.98 -8.10
N ALA A 46 10.00 -0.07 -7.63
CA ALA A 46 9.94 1.30 -8.15
C ALA A 46 11.27 2.04 -7.99
N VAL A 47 11.89 1.95 -6.82
CA VAL A 47 13.21 2.55 -6.58
C VAL A 47 14.29 1.81 -7.37
N PHE A 48 14.26 0.49 -7.38
CA PHE A 48 15.22 -0.32 -8.12
C PHE A 48 15.21 0.05 -9.60
N PHE A 49 14.07 -0.05 -10.30
CA PHE A 49 14.04 0.19 -11.74
C PHE A 49 14.34 1.65 -12.14
N ILE A 50 13.95 2.63 -11.32
CA ILE A 50 14.10 4.04 -11.68
C ILE A 50 15.49 4.59 -11.28
N LEU A 51 16.01 4.23 -10.10
CA LEU A 51 17.26 4.82 -9.58
C LEU A 51 18.50 3.93 -9.82
N ILE A 52 18.37 2.60 -9.84
CA ILE A 52 19.51 1.67 -9.86
C ILE A 52 19.58 0.86 -11.15
N GLY A 53 18.46 0.25 -11.53
CA GLY A 53 18.30 -0.66 -12.66
C GLY A 53 18.36 0.02 -14.02
N GLY A 54 18.59 1.34 -14.05
CA GLY A 54 18.92 2.06 -15.27
C GLY A 54 17.78 2.06 -16.29
N LEU A 55 16.54 2.36 -15.87
CA LEU A 55 15.53 2.79 -16.83
C LEU A 55 16.01 4.12 -17.44
N ASP A 56 16.80 4.02 -18.51
CA ASP A 56 17.40 5.14 -19.20
C ASP A 56 16.31 5.88 -19.99
N LEU A 57 15.62 6.76 -19.28
CA LEU A 57 14.68 7.74 -19.83
C LEU A 57 15.43 9.00 -20.34
N GLY A 58 16.75 8.91 -20.54
CA GLY A 58 17.61 10.05 -20.86
C GLY A 58 17.87 10.98 -19.67
N ILE A 59 17.67 10.49 -18.44
CA ILE A 59 17.87 11.26 -17.20
C ILE A 59 18.95 10.57 -16.39
N ASP A 60 20.09 11.23 -16.29
CA ASP A 60 21.23 10.75 -15.51
C ASP A 60 21.12 11.24 -14.07
N PHE A 61 20.84 10.31 -13.15
CA PHE A 61 20.78 10.57 -11.70
C PHE A 61 22.14 10.44 -11.01
N SER A 62 23.20 10.08 -11.75
CA SER A 62 24.55 9.84 -11.20
C SER A 62 25.47 11.05 -11.24
N LYS A 63 25.03 12.15 -11.87
CA LYS A 63 25.83 13.38 -11.96
C LYS A 63 25.80 14.13 -10.65
N GLU A 64 26.92 14.08 -9.93
CA GLU A 64 27.21 14.99 -8.83
C GLU A 64 27.56 16.36 -9.43
N THR A 65 26.58 17.28 -9.45
CA THR A 65 26.79 18.65 -9.92
C THR A 65 27.19 19.56 -8.76
N GLN A 66 28.11 20.50 -8.99
CA GLN A 66 28.48 21.53 -8.01
C GLN A 66 27.40 22.64 -7.86
N ASP A 67 26.38 22.67 -8.73
CA ASP A 67 25.28 23.63 -8.65
C ASP A 67 24.09 23.05 -7.85
N ILE A 68 23.74 23.76 -6.79
CA ILE A 68 22.63 23.45 -5.88
C ILE A 68 21.29 23.37 -6.65
N TYR A 69 21.08 24.21 -7.66
CA TYR A 69 19.82 24.21 -8.42
C TYR A 69 19.65 22.95 -9.29
N GLU A 70 20.74 22.43 -9.83
CA GLU A 70 20.70 21.20 -10.63
C GLU A 70 20.43 19.97 -9.77
N ASP A 71 21.00 19.92 -8.57
CA ASP A 71 20.79 18.82 -7.62
C ASP A 71 19.32 18.72 -7.16
N TYR A 72 18.70 19.88 -6.87
CA TYR A 72 17.26 19.92 -6.59
C TYR A 72 16.41 19.47 -7.79
N ALA A 73 16.79 19.85 -9.01
CA ALA A 73 16.08 19.43 -10.21
C ALA A 73 16.15 17.92 -10.44
N ILE A 74 17.31 17.30 -10.20
CA ILE A 74 17.50 15.84 -10.29
C ILE A 74 16.62 15.13 -9.24
N THR A 75 16.62 15.62 -8.00
CA THR A 75 15.81 15.08 -6.91
C THR A 75 14.31 15.16 -7.22
N ILE A 76 13.82 16.29 -7.74
CA ILE A 76 12.41 16.46 -8.10
C ILE A 76 12.03 15.50 -9.24
N LYS A 77 12.88 15.34 -10.26
CA LYS A 77 12.65 14.37 -11.34
C LYS A 77 12.56 12.94 -10.80
N ALA A 78 13.45 12.56 -9.89
CA ALA A 78 13.43 11.25 -9.24
C ALA A 78 12.12 11.03 -8.46
N ILE A 79 11.68 12.01 -7.66
CA ILE A 79 10.42 11.94 -6.92
C ILE A 79 9.25 11.72 -7.87
N ILE A 80 9.16 12.49 -8.95
CA ILE A 80 8.05 12.38 -9.92
C ILE A 80 8.05 11.01 -10.60
N LEU A 81 9.20 10.54 -11.08
CA LEU A 81 9.29 9.29 -11.84
C LEU A 81 9.03 8.06 -10.97
N VAL A 82 9.63 7.99 -9.77
CA VAL A 82 9.37 6.88 -8.86
C VAL A 82 7.90 6.90 -8.41
N SER A 83 7.35 8.08 -8.12
CA SER A 83 5.93 8.21 -7.74
C SER A 83 4.99 7.79 -8.87
N LEU A 84 5.32 8.12 -10.13
CA LEU A 84 4.56 7.72 -11.29
C LEU A 84 4.56 6.19 -11.44
N PHE A 85 5.75 5.58 -11.41
CA PHE A 85 5.89 4.13 -11.53
C PHE A 85 5.20 3.39 -10.38
N LEU A 86 5.37 3.87 -9.14
CA LEU A 86 4.72 3.32 -7.97
C LEU A 86 3.20 3.46 -8.04
N ALA A 87 2.67 4.61 -8.51
CA ALA A 87 1.24 4.80 -8.68
C ALA A 87 0.63 3.83 -9.69
N ILE A 88 1.36 3.49 -10.77
CA ILE A 88 0.96 2.46 -11.73
C ILE A 88 0.88 1.09 -11.01
N LEU A 89 1.94 0.70 -10.30
CA LEU A 89 1.99 -0.59 -9.58
C LEU A 89 0.90 -0.69 -8.51
N LEU A 90 0.67 0.36 -7.73
CA LEU A 90 -0.35 0.36 -6.68
C LEU A 90 -1.77 0.32 -7.26
N ASN A 91 -2.06 1.18 -8.25
CA ASN A 91 -3.42 1.31 -8.78
C ASN A 91 -3.81 0.18 -9.76
N TYR A 92 -2.88 -0.37 -10.52
CA TYR A 92 -3.17 -1.43 -11.51
C TYR A 92 -2.71 -2.81 -11.06
N GLY A 93 -1.58 -2.93 -10.35
CA GLY A 93 -1.09 -4.21 -9.84
C GLY A 93 -1.77 -4.59 -8.51
N ILE A 94 -1.43 -3.87 -7.44
CA ILE A 94 -1.82 -4.25 -6.08
C ILE A 94 -3.33 -4.12 -5.87
N LYS A 95 -3.95 -3.08 -6.44
CA LYS A 95 -5.41 -2.93 -6.44
C LYS A 95 -6.15 -4.08 -7.09
N HIS A 96 -5.65 -4.55 -8.24
CA HIS A 96 -6.20 -5.71 -8.91
C HIS A 96 -6.02 -6.95 -8.04
N LEU A 97 -4.83 -7.16 -7.48
CA LEU A 97 -4.55 -8.27 -6.56
C LEU A 97 -5.52 -8.28 -5.36
N ALA A 98 -5.72 -7.14 -4.69
CA ALA A 98 -6.65 -7.07 -3.56
C ALA A 98 -8.11 -7.28 -3.99
N HIS A 99 -8.48 -6.88 -5.21
CA HIS A 99 -9.82 -7.15 -5.73
C HIS A 99 -10.06 -8.64 -5.92
N LEU A 100 -9.09 -9.38 -6.47
CA LEU A 100 -9.15 -10.84 -6.62
C LEU A 100 -9.31 -11.55 -5.28
N MET A 101 -8.66 -11.04 -4.24
CA MET A 101 -8.72 -11.60 -2.88
C MET A 101 -9.95 -11.15 -2.07
N ASN A 102 -10.79 -10.28 -2.62
CA ASN A 102 -11.91 -9.72 -1.87
C ASN A 102 -13.06 -10.74 -1.75
N ASN A 103 -13.39 -11.14 -0.52
CA ASN A 103 -14.46 -12.10 -0.25
C ASN A 103 -15.50 -11.52 0.73
N ARG A 104 -16.71 -12.07 0.77
CA ARG A 104 -17.80 -11.64 1.68
C ARG A 104 -17.37 -11.70 3.15
N ARG A 105 -16.56 -12.70 3.53
CA ARG A 105 -15.99 -12.84 4.89
C ARG A 105 -14.75 -11.95 5.14
N ASN A 106 -14.06 -11.49 4.09
CA ASN A 106 -12.81 -10.73 4.22
C ASN A 106 -12.74 -9.55 3.23
N ASN A 107 -13.06 -8.36 3.73
CA ASN A 107 -12.99 -7.12 2.96
C ASN A 107 -11.53 -6.63 2.83
N THR A 108 -10.92 -6.88 1.69
CA THR A 108 -9.52 -6.51 1.38
C THR A 108 -9.34 -5.02 1.10
N LYS A 109 -10.41 -4.31 0.73
CA LYS A 109 -10.38 -2.87 0.43
C LYS A 109 -9.96 -2.02 1.63
N LYS A 110 -10.04 -2.56 2.85
CA LYS A 110 -9.59 -1.88 4.07
C LYS A 110 -8.07 -1.62 4.06
N TRP A 111 -7.30 -2.46 3.39
CA TRP A 111 -5.84 -2.38 3.27
C TRP A 111 -5.35 -1.42 2.18
N MET A 112 -6.27 -0.76 1.47
CA MET A 112 -5.97 0.26 0.46
C MET A 112 -6.31 1.65 0.95
N VAL A 113 -5.39 2.60 0.82
CA VAL A 113 -5.63 3.99 1.24
C VAL A 113 -6.74 4.61 0.37
N LEU A 114 -6.69 4.38 -0.94
CA LEU A 114 -7.64 4.93 -1.91
C LEU A 114 -8.40 3.83 -2.65
N ASN A 115 -9.72 3.97 -2.76
CA ASN A 115 -10.61 3.01 -3.45
C ASN A 115 -11.37 3.64 -4.63
N LEU A 116 -10.81 4.68 -5.25
CA LEU A 116 -11.39 5.39 -6.39
C LEU A 116 -11.18 4.60 -7.68
N LYS A 117 -12.17 4.54 -8.58
CA LYS A 117 -12.08 3.82 -9.87
C LYS A 117 -11.68 4.75 -11.02
N GLY A 118 -11.18 4.17 -12.11
CA GLY A 118 -10.87 4.88 -13.35
C GLY A 118 -9.64 5.80 -13.27
N PHE A 119 -9.56 6.72 -14.23
CA PHE A 119 -8.43 7.65 -14.38
C PHE A 119 -8.24 8.58 -13.17
N PHE A 120 -9.32 9.08 -12.57
CA PHE A 120 -9.24 9.89 -11.34
C PHE A 120 -8.68 9.10 -10.16
N GLY A 121 -8.92 7.79 -10.11
CA GLY A 121 -8.29 6.92 -9.13
C GLY A 121 -6.78 6.86 -9.30
N PHE A 122 -6.31 6.73 -10.54
CA PHE A 122 -4.88 6.80 -10.85
C PHE A 122 -4.26 8.13 -10.44
N LEU A 123 -4.90 9.27 -10.77
CA LEU A 123 -4.40 10.60 -10.41
C LEU A 123 -4.34 10.78 -8.88
N ALA A 124 -5.34 10.30 -8.15
CA ALA A 124 -5.31 10.32 -6.69
C ALA A 124 -4.18 9.45 -6.11
N TYR A 125 -3.92 8.28 -6.71
CA TYR A 125 -2.77 7.44 -6.36
C TYR A 125 -1.44 8.12 -6.66
N LEU A 126 -1.33 8.85 -7.78
CA LEU A 126 -0.14 9.61 -8.14
C LEU A 126 0.15 10.70 -7.11
N VAL A 127 -0.85 11.52 -6.75
CA VAL A 127 -0.69 12.54 -5.70
C VAL A 127 -0.31 11.91 -4.37
N TYR A 128 -0.96 10.80 -4.00
CA TYR A 128 -0.62 10.04 -2.81
C TYR A 128 0.84 9.58 -2.82
N CYS A 129 1.33 9.00 -3.94
CA CYS A 129 2.71 8.53 -4.07
C CYS A 129 3.72 9.68 -3.96
N ILE A 130 3.44 10.83 -4.57
CA ILE A 130 4.28 12.04 -4.46
C ILE A 130 4.38 12.48 -3.00
N VAL A 131 3.24 12.58 -2.30
CA VAL A 131 3.22 12.96 -0.88
C VAL A 131 3.99 11.96 -0.03
N THR A 132 3.80 10.65 -0.24
CA THR A 132 4.59 9.64 0.49
C THR A 132 6.07 9.74 0.19
N MET A 133 6.46 10.05 -1.05
CA MET A 133 7.85 10.23 -1.43
C MET A 133 8.49 11.44 -0.74
N ILE A 134 7.79 12.57 -0.71
CA ILE A 134 8.25 13.77 -0.01
C ILE A 134 8.42 13.49 1.48
N ILE A 135 7.44 12.82 2.10
CA ILE A 135 7.53 12.44 3.53
C ILE A 135 8.75 11.54 3.77
N MET A 136 8.98 10.54 2.92
CA MET A 136 10.13 9.65 3.02
C MET A 136 11.46 10.40 2.87
N PHE A 137 11.55 11.31 1.91
CA PHE A 137 12.72 12.15 1.70
C PHE A 137 13.02 13.03 2.93
N VAL A 138 11.99 13.66 3.51
CA VAL A 138 12.12 14.47 4.73
C VAL A 138 12.53 13.61 5.93
N LEU A 139 11.93 12.42 6.11
CA LEU A 139 12.29 11.50 7.18
C LEU A 139 13.75 11.06 7.08
N VAL A 140 14.21 10.66 5.89
CA VAL A 140 15.60 10.26 5.65
C VAL A 140 16.54 11.44 5.94
N SER A 141 16.24 12.63 5.40
CA SER A 141 17.02 13.84 5.65
C SER A 141 17.13 14.18 7.14
N LEU A 142 16.03 14.02 7.88
CA LEU A 142 15.97 14.28 9.32
C LEU A 142 16.77 13.24 10.11
N PHE A 143 16.66 11.95 9.79
CA PHE A 143 17.48 10.91 10.42
C PHE A 143 18.97 11.10 10.13
N SER A 144 19.33 11.51 8.91
CA SER A 144 20.70 11.88 8.53
C SER A 144 21.22 13.06 9.34
N TYR A 145 20.42 14.11 9.49
CA TYR A 145 20.78 15.27 10.30
C TYR A 145 21.09 14.90 11.76
N TYR A 146 20.26 14.04 12.36
CA TYR A 146 20.46 13.59 13.75
C TYR A 146 21.49 12.45 13.90
N LYS A 147 22.16 12.02 12.82
CA LYS A 147 23.06 10.85 12.80
C LYS A 147 22.42 9.59 13.38
N LEU A 148 21.09 9.50 13.26
CA LEU A 148 20.30 8.36 13.70
C LEU A 148 20.06 7.38 12.55
N VAL A 149 20.70 7.58 11.40
CA VAL A 149 20.52 6.71 10.24
C VAL A 149 20.96 5.30 10.63
N PRO A 150 20.01 4.35 10.70
CA PRO A 150 20.38 2.96 10.88
C PRO A 150 21.26 2.54 9.71
N SER A 151 22.28 1.74 9.95
CA SER A 151 23.25 1.30 8.93
C SER A 151 22.65 0.58 7.71
N PHE A 152 21.38 0.18 7.75
CA PHE A 152 20.65 -0.38 6.61
C PHE A 152 19.97 0.68 5.72
N LEU A 153 19.90 1.94 6.15
CA LEU A 153 19.31 3.06 5.39
C LEU A 153 20.37 3.91 4.66
N ASP A 154 21.65 3.75 5.00
CA ASP A 154 22.77 4.52 4.46
C ASP A 154 23.81 3.61 3.80
N ASN A 155 23.89 3.67 2.47
CA ASN A 155 24.94 3.02 1.69
C ASN A 155 25.95 4.05 1.13
N GLY A 156 26.33 5.05 1.92
CA GLY A 156 27.51 5.86 1.61
C GLY A 156 27.33 6.83 0.43
N GLY A 157 26.14 7.43 0.32
CA GLY A 157 25.95 8.64 -0.49
C GLY A 157 25.17 8.50 -1.80
N ILE A 158 24.82 7.29 -2.25
CA ILE A 158 24.09 7.10 -3.51
C ILE A 158 22.68 6.55 -3.24
N GLY A 159 21.80 7.43 -2.78
CA GLY A 159 20.36 7.18 -2.74
C GLY A 159 19.85 6.20 -1.67
N ILE A 160 18.52 6.17 -1.51
CA ILE A 160 17.84 5.24 -0.61
C ILE A 160 17.86 3.85 -1.24
N GLU A 161 18.35 2.85 -0.51
CA GLU A 161 18.33 1.45 -0.96
C GLU A 161 16.89 0.96 -1.22
N PRO A 162 16.62 0.19 -2.29
CA PRO A 162 15.28 -0.30 -2.63
C PRO A 162 14.54 -0.98 -1.48
N PHE A 163 15.21 -1.85 -0.73
CA PHE A 163 14.59 -2.59 0.37
C PHE A 163 14.25 -1.67 1.54
N SER A 164 15.15 -0.77 1.88
CA SER A 164 14.97 0.20 2.96
C SER A 164 13.88 1.22 2.62
N TYR A 165 13.81 1.63 1.36
CA TYR A 165 12.67 2.40 0.85
C TYR A 165 11.36 1.62 0.97
N GLY A 166 11.34 0.35 0.55
CA GLY A 166 10.16 -0.50 0.66
C GLY A 166 9.65 -0.63 2.09
N LEU A 167 10.56 -0.80 3.07
CA LEU A 167 10.21 -0.87 4.48
C LEU A 167 9.62 0.46 4.98
N GLY A 168 10.31 1.58 4.73
CA GLY A 168 9.80 2.88 5.15
C GLY A 168 8.49 3.25 4.47
N PHE A 169 8.30 2.85 3.21
CA PHE A 169 7.03 3.00 2.50
C PHE A 169 5.88 2.27 3.21
N ILE A 170 6.07 1.01 3.65
CA ILE A 170 5.03 0.31 4.42
C ILE A 170 4.73 1.03 5.73
N LEU A 171 5.75 1.54 6.43
CA LEU A 171 5.54 2.25 7.70
C LEU A 171 4.68 3.51 7.47
N VAL A 172 5.02 4.31 6.45
CA VAL A 172 4.27 5.50 6.07
C VAL A 172 2.85 5.15 5.59
N ASP A 173 2.70 4.17 4.69
CA ASP A 173 1.39 3.66 4.23
C ASP A 173 0.55 3.13 5.39
N GLY A 174 1.17 2.46 6.36
CA GLY A 174 0.54 1.98 7.59
C GLY A 174 -0.04 3.13 8.42
N VAL A 175 0.71 4.22 8.60
CA VAL A 175 0.22 5.43 9.27
C VAL A 175 -0.99 6.02 8.51
N PHE A 176 -0.90 6.15 7.19
CA PHE A 176 -2.03 6.63 6.37
C PHE A 176 -3.27 5.73 6.48
N LEU A 177 -3.08 4.40 6.52
CA LEU A 177 -4.17 3.44 6.70
C LEU A 177 -4.84 3.57 8.06
N VAL A 178 -4.06 3.74 9.13
CA VAL A 178 -4.59 3.96 10.49
C VAL A 178 -5.39 5.25 10.55
N ILE A 179 -4.85 6.36 10.02
CA ILE A 179 -5.52 7.66 9.96
C ILE A 179 -6.85 7.54 9.20
N LYS A 180 -6.82 6.94 8.00
CA LYS A 180 -8.03 6.72 7.19
C LYS A 180 -9.08 5.91 7.94
N ASN A 181 -8.68 4.81 8.58
CA ASN A 181 -9.62 3.95 9.31
C ASN A 181 -10.22 4.67 10.52
N TYR A 182 -9.45 5.53 11.19
CA TYR A 182 -9.95 6.38 12.27
C TYR A 182 -10.96 7.40 11.75
N LEU A 183 -10.67 8.10 10.65
CA LEU A 183 -11.57 9.07 10.02
C LEU A 183 -12.89 8.43 9.57
N VAL A 184 -12.84 7.23 8.99
CA VAL A 184 -14.05 6.50 8.57
C VAL A 184 -14.92 6.13 9.77
N LYS A 185 -14.32 5.62 10.85
CA LYS A 185 -15.05 5.30 12.09
C LYS A 185 -15.68 6.56 12.70
N LEU A 186 -14.93 7.66 12.76
CA LEU A 186 -15.42 8.94 13.28
C LEU A 186 -16.59 9.47 12.44
N TYR A 187 -16.49 9.43 11.12
CA TYR A 187 -17.56 9.85 10.22
C TYR A 187 -18.83 9.01 10.40
N GLN A 188 -18.70 7.68 10.51
CA GLN A 188 -19.82 6.78 10.77
C GLN A 188 -20.49 7.09 12.12
N TYR A 189 -19.69 7.33 13.16
CA TYR A 189 -20.19 7.71 14.48
C TYR A 189 -20.96 9.03 14.44
N LEU A 190 -20.40 10.07 13.81
CA LEU A 190 -21.07 11.37 13.66
C LEU A 190 -22.36 11.27 12.86
N ARG A 191 -22.38 10.48 11.78
CA ARG A 191 -23.57 10.24 10.96
C ARG A 191 -24.65 9.50 11.75
N TYR A 192 -24.28 8.48 12.50
CA TYR A 192 -25.20 7.72 13.36
C TYR A 192 -25.86 8.62 14.42
N ARG A 193 -25.06 9.48 15.09
CA ARG A 193 -25.58 10.43 16.07
C ARG A 193 -26.60 11.40 15.48
N ARG A 194 -26.37 11.90 14.26
CA ARG A 194 -27.33 12.78 13.56
C ARG A 194 -28.65 12.08 13.23
N MET A 195 -28.61 10.79 12.88
CA MET A 195 -29.82 10.03 12.57
C MET A 195 -30.70 9.82 13.82
N ILE A 196 -30.12 9.63 15.00
CA ILE A 196 -30.88 9.53 16.26
C ILE A 196 -31.55 10.85 16.62
N GLN A 197 -30.93 12.00 16.34
CA GLN A 197 -31.49 13.32 16.67
C GLN A 197 -32.62 13.77 15.72
N MET A 198 -32.86 13.06 14.62
CA MET A 198 -33.93 13.33 13.66
C MET A 198 -35.15 12.41 13.83
N VAL A 199 -35.11 11.46 14.77
CA VAL A 199 -36.21 10.57 15.17
C VAL A 199 -36.78 11.06 16.50
#